data_AF-A0AAQ1KRM4-F1
#
_entry.id   AF-A0AAQ1KRM4-F1
#
_cell.length_a   1.000
_cell.length_b   1.000
_cell.length_c   1.000
_cell.angle_alpha   90.00
_cell.angle_beta   90.00
_cell.angle_gamma   90.00
#
_symmetry.space_group_name_H-M   'P 1'
#
loop_
_entity.id
_entity.type
_entity.pdbx_description
1 polymer ?
#
loop_
_entity_poly.entity_id
_entity_poly.type
_entity_poly.pdbx_seq_one_letter_code
_entity_poly.pdbx_strand_id
1 'polypeptide(L)'
;MANEPKRQKEGVNYVKAGESTSSEAKQTAPVVVSYCRCTGKEVTTLNGYESIPSYRGDLPSPLQIIWYAPKGEDLLRTRFSDTEIRSWIKDAAHYHGIPHLLLAVILQQENGPGASTTLQALQFGERSLTTFLAIVDEVAFDIVPDKVAGSSSGFVNMSRKTLRDAATYTESYYCKKPMPKDVQYRIFGFDQDTRIPGDDWKADLYYAAAHLRQLIDRITATPCHSGPLAPDKLKAVIGAYNGSGPLAEKYASDAMALLERAKTGASPLYFYER
;
A
#
# COMPACT_ATOMS: atom_id res chain seq x y z
N MET A 1 -9.08 -65.00 26.23
CA MET A 1 -8.08 -64.38 25.35
C MET A 1 -8.54 -62.96 25.10
N ALA A 2 -7.81 -61.97 25.62
CA ALA A 2 -8.23 -60.57 25.58
C ALA A 2 -7.96 -59.98 24.19
N ASN A 3 -8.97 -59.33 23.60
CA ASN A 3 -8.84 -58.60 22.34
C ASN A 3 -7.86 -57.42 22.54
N GLU A 4 -6.82 -57.37 21.70
CA GLU A 4 -5.87 -56.25 21.69
C GLU A 4 -6.58 -54.93 21.31
N PRO A 5 -6.14 -53.78 21.88
CA PRO A 5 -6.82 -52.50 21.69
C PRO A 5 -6.57 -51.91 20.30
N LYS A 6 -7.64 -51.73 19.51
CA LYS A 6 -7.62 -50.93 18.28
C LYS A 6 -7.65 -49.45 18.63
N ARG A 7 -6.70 -48.66 18.13
CA ARG A 7 -6.75 -47.18 18.19
C ARG A 7 -7.40 -46.65 16.91
N GLN A 8 -8.44 -45.84 17.08
CA GLN A 8 -9.04 -45.05 16.00
C GLN A 8 -8.58 -43.60 16.11
N LYS A 9 -8.12 -43.05 14.99
CA LYS A 9 -7.97 -41.60 14.80
C LYS A 9 -8.47 -41.28 13.39
N GLU A 10 -9.34 -40.28 13.28
CA GLU A 10 -9.85 -39.77 11.99
C GLU A 10 -10.50 -40.85 11.09
N GLY A 11 -11.21 -41.81 11.70
CA GLY A 11 -11.96 -42.83 10.96
C GLY A 11 -11.12 -43.97 10.37
N VAL A 12 -9.80 -44.01 10.64
CA VAL A 12 -8.91 -45.05 10.15
C VAL A 12 -8.50 -45.99 11.28
N ASN A 13 -8.62 -47.29 11.06
CA ASN A 13 -8.20 -48.34 11.99
C ASN A 13 -6.72 -48.68 11.75
N TYR A 14 -5.88 -48.54 12.78
CA TYR A 14 -4.48 -48.92 12.71
C TYR A 14 -4.29 -50.36 13.21
N VAL A 15 -3.59 -51.19 12.43
CA VAL A 15 -3.21 -52.58 12.77
C VAL A 15 -1.69 -52.72 12.80
N LYS A 16 -1.19 -53.79 13.42
CA LYS A 16 0.24 -54.06 13.58
C LYS A 16 0.89 -54.29 12.21
N ALA A 17 2.10 -53.78 12.02
CA ALA A 17 2.81 -53.87 10.75
C ALA A 17 3.07 -55.34 10.36
N GLY A 18 2.61 -55.74 9.17
CA GLY A 18 2.79 -57.09 8.61
C GLY A 18 1.51 -57.92 8.41
N GLU A 19 0.34 -57.45 8.89
CA GLU A 19 -0.91 -58.24 8.86
C GLU A 19 -1.89 -57.93 7.71
N SER A 20 -1.54 -57.05 6.75
CA SER A 20 -2.42 -56.75 5.59
C SER A 20 -1.69 -56.81 4.26
N THR A 21 -2.30 -57.47 3.27
CA THR A 21 -1.94 -57.37 1.85
C THR A 21 -2.21 -55.96 1.33
N SER A 22 -1.20 -55.33 0.74
CA SER A 22 -1.26 -53.96 0.24
C SER A 22 -2.22 -53.83 -0.95
N SER A 23 -3.28 -53.04 -0.81
CA SER A 23 -4.00 -52.49 -1.97
C SER A 23 -3.13 -51.48 -2.70
N GLU A 24 -3.23 -51.42 -4.03
CA GLU A 24 -2.48 -50.51 -4.90
C GLU A 24 -2.39 -49.09 -4.33
N ALA A 25 -1.17 -48.63 -4.08
CA ALA A 25 -0.91 -47.27 -3.65
C ALA A 25 -1.25 -46.32 -4.80
N LYS A 26 -2.40 -45.65 -4.72
CA LYS A 26 -2.62 -44.43 -5.51
C LYS A 26 -1.53 -43.44 -5.10
N GLN A 27 -0.59 -43.17 -6.00
CA GLN A 27 0.30 -42.03 -5.88
C GLN A 27 -0.56 -40.76 -5.93
N THR A 28 -0.94 -40.25 -4.77
CA THR A 28 -1.35 -38.85 -4.65
C THR A 28 -0.10 -38.01 -4.86
N ALA A 29 -0.10 -37.20 -5.92
CA ALA A 29 0.94 -36.20 -6.13
C ALA A 29 1.16 -35.40 -4.84
N PRO A 30 2.41 -35.09 -4.45
CA PRO A 30 2.65 -34.30 -3.26
C PRO A 30 1.90 -32.97 -3.37
N VAL A 31 1.07 -32.67 -2.38
CA VAL A 31 0.39 -31.37 -2.30
C VAL A 31 1.48 -30.33 -2.04
N VAL A 32 1.75 -29.47 -3.03
CA VAL A 32 2.63 -28.32 -2.86
C VAL A 32 1.91 -27.32 -1.96
N VAL A 33 2.24 -27.34 -0.67
CA VAL A 33 1.78 -26.32 0.26
C VAL A 33 2.72 -25.13 0.13
N SER A 34 2.27 -24.09 -0.56
CA SER A 34 2.95 -22.79 -0.57
C SER A 34 2.74 -22.14 0.81
N TYR A 35 3.83 -22.00 1.57
CA TYR A 35 3.81 -21.21 2.81
C TYR A 35 4.29 -19.81 2.50
N CYS A 36 3.48 -18.84 2.87
CA CYS A 36 3.81 -17.43 2.80
C CYS A 36 4.80 -17.10 3.89
N ARG A 37 5.79 -16.26 3.58
CA ARG A 37 6.80 -15.87 4.57
C ARG A 37 6.19 -15.07 5.71
N CYS A 38 5.22 -14.23 5.38
CA CYS A 38 4.40 -13.45 6.31
C CYS A 38 2.95 -13.92 6.29
N THR A 39 2.22 -13.59 7.35
CA THR A 39 0.81 -13.97 7.55
C THR A 39 -0.17 -13.01 6.88
N GLY A 40 0.26 -11.80 6.52
CA GLY A 40 -0.62 -10.75 6.01
C GLY A 40 -1.27 -9.91 7.12
N LYS A 41 -1.07 -10.28 8.39
CA LYS A 41 -1.71 -9.70 9.59
C LYS A 41 -0.73 -8.89 10.45
N GLU A 42 0.50 -8.74 10.00
CA GLU A 42 1.53 -7.97 10.70
C GLU A 42 1.12 -6.49 10.79
N VAL A 43 1.26 -5.90 11.97
CA VAL A 43 0.91 -4.50 12.20
C VAL A 43 2.08 -3.78 12.84
N THR A 44 2.50 -2.70 12.19
CA THR A 44 3.50 -1.77 12.70
C THR A 44 2.77 -0.61 13.38
N THR A 45 3.22 -0.24 14.58
CA THR A 45 2.65 0.87 15.35
C THR A 45 3.68 1.98 15.58
N LEU A 46 3.22 3.16 15.97
CA LEU A 46 4.06 4.29 16.37
C LEU A 46 3.64 4.76 17.76
N ASN A 47 4.49 4.50 18.75
CA ASN A 47 4.25 4.94 20.11
C ASN A 47 4.56 6.42 20.26
N GLY A 48 3.78 7.14 21.07
CA GLY A 48 3.98 8.56 21.37
C GLY A 48 3.40 9.52 20.32
N TYR A 49 2.66 9.02 19.33
CA TYR A 49 1.95 9.81 18.33
C TYR A 49 0.41 9.72 18.49
N GLU A 50 -0.06 9.09 19.57
CA GLU A 50 -1.48 8.89 19.90
C GLU A 50 -2.18 10.19 20.33
N SER A 51 -1.45 11.30 20.48
CA SER A 51 -1.99 12.62 20.80
C SER A 51 -2.27 13.48 19.56
N ILE A 52 -1.81 13.08 18.36
CA ILE A 52 -2.02 13.88 17.14
C ILE A 52 -3.53 14.01 16.85
N PRO A 53 -4.09 15.23 16.85
CA PRO A 53 -5.52 15.41 16.62
C PRO A 53 -5.89 15.06 15.18
N SER A 54 -7.10 14.53 14.98
CA SER A 54 -7.67 14.39 13.64
C SER A 54 -7.90 15.76 13.02
N TYR A 55 -7.54 15.90 11.75
CA TYR A 55 -7.86 17.08 10.97
C TYR A 55 -9.16 16.84 10.19
N ARG A 56 -10.15 17.72 10.40
CA ARG A 56 -11.48 17.65 9.77
C ARG A 56 -11.80 18.84 8.85
N GLY A 57 -10.86 19.77 8.72
CA GLY A 57 -11.00 20.90 7.82
C GLY A 57 -10.77 20.50 6.36
N ASP A 58 -10.70 21.48 5.48
CA ASP A 58 -10.50 21.24 4.05
C ASP A 58 -9.04 20.87 3.76
N LEU A 59 -8.81 19.94 2.82
CA LEU A 59 -7.46 19.68 2.32
C LEU A 59 -6.96 20.93 1.57
N PRO A 60 -5.68 21.31 1.75
CA PRO A 60 -5.11 22.39 0.95
C PRO A 60 -5.17 22.02 -0.55
N SER A 61 -5.92 22.82 -1.32
CA SER A 61 -6.16 22.71 -2.77
C SER A 61 -4.87 22.87 -3.60
N PRO A 62 -4.70 22.22 -4.78
CA PRO A 62 -5.72 21.65 -5.68
C PRO A 62 -5.74 20.11 -5.76
N LEU A 63 -5.86 19.44 -4.62
CA LEU A 63 -5.92 17.98 -4.54
C LEU A 63 -7.32 17.38 -4.80
N GLN A 64 -8.29 18.18 -5.22
CA GLN A 64 -9.69 17.73 -5.29
C GLN A 64 -10.15 17.32 -6.69
N ILE A 65 -9.27 17.34 -7.70
CA ILE A 65 -9.62 16.94 -9.07
C ILE A 65 -9.10 15.53 -9.31
N ILE A 66 -10.01 14.56 -9.35
CA ILE A 66 -9.71 13.15 -9.58
C ILE A 66 -10.54 12.68 -10.78
N TRP A 67 -9.98 11.88 -11.66
CA TRP A 67 -10.75 11.19 -12.70
C TRP A 67 -11.42 9.95 -12.10
N TYR A 68 -12.75 9.83 -12.18
CA TYR A 68 -13.48 8.66 -11.67
C TYR A 68 -14.68 8.30 -12.54
N ALA A 69 -14.90 6.98 -12.73
CA ALA A 69 -16.08 6.42 -13.39
C ALA A 69 -16.52 5.09 -12.74
N PRO A 70 -17.58 5.09 -11.90
CA PRO A 70 -18.31 3.89 -11.51
C PRO A 70 -19.52 3.67 -12.43
N LYS A 71 -19.93 2.42 -12.59
CA LYS A 71 -21.06 2.05 -13.45
C LYS A 71 -22.39 2.24 -12.72
N GLY A 72 -23.32 2.92 -13.36
CA GLY A 72 -24.76 2.83 -13.05
C GLY A 72 -25.35 3.98 -12.25
N GLU A 73 -25.07 5.21 -12.65
CA GLU A 73 -25.98 6.36 -12.81
C GLU A 73 -25.13 7.64 -12.68
N ASP A 74 -25.00 8.33 -13.81
CA ASP A 74 -24.41 9.65 -14.04
C ASP A 74 -22.96 9.98 -13.62
N LEU A 75 -22.15 10.16 -14.68
CA LEU A 75 -21.11 11.17 -14.90
C LEU A 75 -20.00 11.36 -13.85
N LEU A 76 -18.76 11.07 -14.28
CA LEU A 76 -17.55 11.85 -13.98
C LEU A 76 -17.56 12.51 -12.59
N ARG A 77 -17.40 11.72 -11.51
CA ARG A 77 -17.23 12.29 -10.17
C ARG A 77 -15.83 12.89 -10.08
N THR A 78 -15.71 14.13 -10.53
CA THR A 78 -14.46 14.89 -10.57
C THR A 78 -14.00 15.38 -9.21
N ARG A 79 -14.81 15.18 -8.17
CA ARG A 79 -14.58 15.67 -6.81
C ARG A 79 -14.96 14.63 -5.76
N PHE A 80 -14.00 14.35 -4.89
CA PHE A 80 -14.18 13.54 -3.70
C PHE A 80 -14.14 14.44 -2.47
N SER A 81 -14.87 14.07 -1.42
CA SER A 81 -14.79 14.84 -0.18
C SER A 81 -13.43 14.58 0.50
N ASP A 82 -12.94 15.57 1.22
CA ASP A 82 -11.67 15.44 1.93
C ASP A 82 -11.70 14.31 2.97
N THR A 83 -12.85 14.06 3.59
CA THR A 83 -13.09 12.89 4.46
C THR A 83 -12.98 11.57 3.70
N GLU A 84 -13.46 11.50 2.46
CA GLU A 84 -13.36 10.29 1.63
C GLU A 84 -11.89 10.00 1.28
N ILE A 85 -11.11 11.03 0.93
CA ILE A 85 -9.65 10.90 0.69
C ILE A 85 -8.94 10.40 1.95
N ARG A 86 -9.22 10.99 3.13
CA ARG A 86 -8.64 10.53 4.41
C ARG A 86 -9.02 9.10 4.75
N SER A 87 -10.25 8.69 4.46
CA SER A 87 -10.67 7.29 4.62
C SER A 87 -9.84 6.36 3.77
N TRP A 88 -9.57 6.69 2.49
CA TRP A 88 -8.75 5.84 1.62
C TRP A 88 -7.31 5.71 2.12
N ILE A 89 -6.73 6.78 2.66
CA ILE A 89 -5.39 6.77 3.28
C ILE A 89 -5.38 5.79 4.45
N LYS A 90 -6.39 5.87 5.33
CA LYS A 90 -6.55 4.96 6.46
C LYS A 90 -6.73 3.50 6.01
N ASP A 91 -7.58 3.26 5.01
CA ASP A 91 -7.87 1.92 4.48
C ASP A 91 -6.60 1.28 3.87
N ALA A 92 -5.86 2.02 3.04
CA ALA A 92 -4.62 1.56 2.42
C ALA A 92 -3.55 1.23 3.47
N ALA A 93 -3.38 2.10 4.46
CA ALA A 93 -2.46 1.88 5.55
C ALA A 93 -2.82 0.64 6.38
N HIS A 94 -4.10 0.51 6.74
CA HIS A 94 -4.61 -0.64 7.49
C HIS A 94 -4.44 -1.95 6.70
N TYR A 95 -4.75 -1.95 5.40
CA TYR A 95 -4.60 -3.13 4.55
C TYR A 95 -3.15 -3.66 4.52
N HIS A 96 -2.15 -2.77 4.56
CA HIS A 96 -0.73 -3.13 4.62
C HIS A 96 -0.14 -3.18 6.03
N GLY A 97 -0.97 -2.96 7.05
CA GLY A 97 -0.59 -2.97 8.45
C GLY A 97 0.44 -1.91 8.83
N ILE A 98 0.51 -0.79 8.11
CA ILE A 98 1.42 0.31 8.42
C ILE A 98 0.71 1.39 9.26
N PRO A 99 1.45 2.22 10.02
CA PRO A 99 0.84 3.35 10.72
C PRO A 99 0.25 4.33 9.71
N HIS A 100 -1.06 4.61 9.77
CA HIS A 100 -1.69 5.54 8.83
C HIS A 100 -1.05 6.94 8.87
N LEU A 101 -0.56 7.36 10.04
CA LEU A 101 0.19 8.59 10.24
C LEU A 101 1.40 8.72 9.29
N LEU A 102 2.08 7.60 9.02
CA LEU A 102 3.24 7.57 8.13
C LEU A 102 2.83 7.88 6.68
N LEU A 103 1.71 7.32 6.21
CA LEU A 103 1.20 7.64 4.87
C LEU A 103 0.72 9.10 4.80
N ALA A 104 0.05 9.59 5.84
CA ALA A 104 -0.42 10.98 5.90
C ALA A 104 0.72 12.02 5.87
N VAL A 105 1.84 11.76 6.58
CA VAL A 105 2.98 12.69 6.56
C VAL A 105 3.69 12.70 5.20
N ILE A 106 3.85 11.54 4.55
CA ILE A 106 4.40 11.46 3.20
C ILE A 106 3.54 12.27 2.24
N LEU A 107 2.22 12.07 2.25
CA LEU A 107 1.30 12.82 1.38
C LEU A 107 1.36 14.33 1.63
N GLN A 108 1.50 14.76 2.89
CA GLN A 108 1.66 16.17 3.22
C GLN A 108 2.95 16.78 2.67
N GLN A 109 4.04 16.01 2.64
CA GLN A 109 5.30 16.45 2.06
C GLN A 109 5.23 16.53 0.53
N GLU A 110 4.66 15.51 -0.12
CA GLU A 110 4.56 15.45 -1.59
C GLU A 110 3.65 16.53 -2.17
N ASN A 111 2.61 16.92 -1.43
CA ASN A 111 1.59 17.84 -1.91
C ASN A 111 1.75 19.28 -1.37
N GLY A 112 2.78 19.53 -0.56
CA GLY A 112 3.29 20.86 -0.19
C GLY A 112 2.21 21.92 0.07
N PRO A 113 1.63 22.01 1.27
CA PRO A 113 0.48 22.89 1.56
C PRO A 113 0.76 24.41 1.48
N GLY A 114 1.96 24.83 1.06
CA GLY A 114 2.41 26.23 1.02
C GLY A 114 2.81 26.76 -0.36
N ALA A 115 2.65 26.00 -1.45
CA ALA A 115 2.82 26.56 -2.79
C ALA A 115 1.53 27.28 -3.24
N SER A 116 1.65 28.33 -4.03
CA SER A 116 0.48 29.09 -4.49
C SER A 116 -0.44 28.22 -5.34
N THR A 117 -1.75 28.34 -5.10
CA THR A 117 -2.81 27.52 -5.71
C THR A 117 -2.77 27.51 -7.25
N THR A 118 -2.28 28.60 -7.85
CA THR A 118 -2.09 28.74 -9.31
C THR A 118 -0.87 27.98 -9.85
N LEU A 119 0.24 27.89 -9.11
CA LEU A 119 1.45 27.15 -9.52
C LEU A 119 1.24 25.64 -9.36
N GLN A 120 0.52 25.25 -8.30
CA GLN A 120 0.15 23.85 -8.04
C GLN A 120 -0.89 23.32 -9.05
N ALA A 121 -1.85 24.16 -9.48
CA ALA A 121 -2.84 23.77 -10.50
C ALA A 121 -2.21 23.60 -11.89
N LEU A 122 -1.16 24.37 -12.22
CA LEU A 122 -0.37 24.21 -13.44
C LEU A 122 0.46 22.92 -13.41
N GLN A 123 1.16 22.64 -12.30
CA GLN A 123 1.91 21.38 -12.12
C GLN A 123 0.99 20.16 -12.10
N PHE A 124 -0.23 20.29 -11.55
CA PHE A 124 -1.27 19.26 -11.59
C PHE A 124 -1.84 19.08 -13.00
N GLY A 125 -2.05 20.16 -13.75
CA GLY A 125 -2.47 20.12 -15.15
C GLY A 125 -1.43 19.42 -16.04
N GLU A 126 -0.15 19.70 -15.85
CA GLU A 126 0.94 19.01 -16.54
C GLU A 126 1.04 17.52 -16.15
N ARG A 127 0.93 17.19 -14.86
CA ARG A 127 0.94 15.80 -14.35
C ARG A 127 -0.28 15.00 -14.82
N SER A 128 -1.47 15.61 -14.81
CA SER A 128 -2.70 14.96 -15.27
C SER A 128 -2.72 14.79 -16.78
N LEU A 129 -2.19 15.75 -17.54
CA LEU A 129 -2.09 15.65 -19.00
C LEU A 129 -1.05 14.61 -19.43
N THR A 130 0.09 14.50 -18.72
CA THR A 130 1.09 13.45 -18.98
C THR A 130 0.58 12.06 -18.62
N THR A 131 -0.13 11.90 -17.50
CA THR A 131 -0.80 10.64 -17.16
C THR A 131 -1.93 10.30 -18.14
N PHE A 132 -2.77 11.28 -18.51
CA PHE A 132 -3.84 11.09 -19.49
C PHE A 132 -3.30 10.72 -20.87
N LEU A 133 -2.23 11.37 -21.34
CA LEU A 133 -1.57 11.01 -22.59
C LEU A 133 -0.95 9.61 -22.51
N ALA A 134 -0.41 9.19 -21.37
CA ALA A 134 0.11 7.83 -21.18
C ALA A 134 -0.99 6.76 -21.19
N ILE A 135 -2.16 7.03 -20.60
CA ILE A 135 -3.33 6.13 -20.59
C ILE A 135 -3.99 6.08 -21.98
N VAL A 136 -4.11 7.21 -22.67
CA VAL A 136 -4.66 7.27 -24.03
C VAL A 136 -3.75 6.54 -25.03
N ASP A 137 -2.42 6.57 -24.84
CA ASP A 137 -1.49 5.76 -25.62
C ASP A 137 -1.71 4.25 -25.36
N GLU A 138 -1.95 3.85 -24.11
CA GLU A 138 -2.07 2.45 -23.70
C GLU A 138 -3.42 1.80 -24.07
N VAL A 139 -4.51 2.57 -24.11
CA VAL A 139 -5.80 2.09 -24.63
C VAL A 139 -5.84 2.07 -26.17
N ALA A 140 -4.96 2.84 -26.83
CA ALA A 140 -4.92 2.91 -28.29
C ALA A 140 -3.94 1.89 -28.92
N PHE A 141 -2.70 1.73 -28.48
CA PHE A 141 -1.75 0.77 -29.06
C PHE A 141 -0.61 0.37 -28.08
N ASP A 142 -0.24 -0.91 -28.13
CA ASP A 142 0.68 -1.68 -27.27
C ASP A 142 2.17 -1.21 -27.24
N ILE A 143 2.47 0.08 -27.01
CA ILE A 143 3.86 0.59 -26.92
C ILE A 143 3.96 1.82 -25.99
N VAL A 144 4.36 1.64 -24.72
CA VAL A 144 4.81 2.75 -23.87
C VAL A 144 6.33 2.96 -24.05
N PRO A 145 6.80 4.13 -24.51
CA PRO A 145 8.23 4.38 -24.68
C PRO A 145 8.99 4.49 -23.34
N ASP A 146 10.17 3.86 -23.28
CA ASP A 146 11.04 3.72 -22.09
C ASP A 146 11.42 5.04 -21.38
N LYS A 147 11.25 6.20 -22.02
CA LYS A 147 11.62 7.51 -21.45
C LYS A 147 10.67 8.03 -20.37
N VAL A 148 9.43 7.54 -20.29
CA VAL A 148 8.45 7.91 -19.24
C VAL A 148 8.59 7.00 -18.00
N ALA A 149 9.29 5.87 -18.12
CA ALA A 149 9.42 4.86 -17.07
C ALA A 149 10.29 5.28 -15.86
N GLY A 150 11.05 6.39 -15.98
CA GLY A 150 11.97 6.87 -14.95
C GLY A 150 11.44 7.99 -14.05
N SER A 151 10.31 8.62 -14.39
CA SER A 151 9.76 9.73 -13.60
C SER A 151 8.79 9.25 -12.53
N SER A 152 8.86 9.83 -11.33
CA SER A 152 7.82 9.68 -10.31
C SER A 152 6.57 10.50 -10.71
N SER A 153 5.38 9.95 -10.49
CA SER A 153 4.11 10.58 -10.85
C SER A 153 3.01 10.23 -9.84
N GLY A 154 1.83 10.84 -10.01
CA GLY A 154 0.66 10.55 -9.19
C GLY A 154 0.61 11.27 -7.84
N PHE A 155 -0.41 10.97 -7.05
CA PHE A 155 -0.71 11.64 -5.78
C PHE A 155 0.32 11.36 -4.69
N VAL A 156 1.00 10.22 -4.81
CA VAL A 156 2.02 9.70 -3.89
C VAL A 156 3.44 9.84 -4.42
N ASN A 157 3.61 10.46 -5.61
CA ASN A 157 4.89 10.71 -6.28
C ASN A 157 5.80 9.47 -6.36
N MET A 158 5.26 8.35 -6.85
CA MET A 158 6.00 7.08 -6.96
C MET A 158 6.50 6.83 -8.38
N SER A 159 7.69 6.23 -8.50
CA SER A 159 8.17 5.72 -9.79
C SER A 159 7.51 4.37 -10.14
N ARG A 160 7.39 4.07 -11.43
CA ARG A 160 6.85 2.79 -11.92
C ARG A 160 7.65 1.60 -11.40
N LYS A 161 8.98 1.74 -11.29
CA LYS A 161 9.85 0.71 -10.73
C LYS A 161 9.54 0.47 -9.25
N THR A 162 9.47 1.54 -8.45
CA THR A 162 9.16 1.44 -7.01
C THR A 162 7.83 0.73 -6.78
N LEU A 163 6.80 1.10 -7.57
CA LEU A 163 5.49 0.48 -7.51
C LEU A 163 5.56 -1.03 -7.79
N ARG A 164 6.19 -1.42 -8.91
CA ARG A 164 6.32 -2.83 -9.31
C ARG A 164 7.12 -3.64 -8.30
N ASP A 165 8.19 -3.08 -7.75
CA ASP A 165 9.00 -3.72 -6.71
C ASP A 165 8.18 -3.91 -5.42
N ALA A 166 7.38 -2.92 -5.03
CA ALA A 166 6.50 -3.00 -3.86
C ALA A 166 5.38 -4.04 -4.04
N ALA A 167 4.76 -4.08 -5.23
CA ALA A 167 3.77 -5.09 -5.58
C ALA A 167 4.39 -6.51 -5.54
N THR A 168 5.54 -6.69 -6.17
CA THR A 168 6.27 -7.98 -6.18
C THR A 168 6.65 -8.41 -4.78
N TYR A 169 7.13 -7.48 -3.94
CA TYR A 169 7.46 -7.77 -2.56
C TYR A 169 6.24 -8.22 -1.76
N THR A 170 5.11 -7.52 -1.92
CA THR A 170 3.84 -7.87 -1.25
C THR A 170 3.34 -9.24 -1.67
N GLU A 171 3.35 -9.53 -2.98
CA GLU A 171 2.91 -10.82 -3.51
C GLU A 171 3.83 -11.97 -3.05
N SER A 172 5.14 -11.76 -2.99
CA SER A 172 6.10 -12.82 -2.64
C SER A 172 6.27 -13.05 -1.13
N TYR A 173 6.21 -12.01 -0.30
CA TYR A 173 6.40 -12.13 1.15
C TYR A 173 5.08 -12.33 1.89
N TYR A 174 4.04 -11.60 1.50
CA TYR A 174 2.74 -11.58 2.18
C TYR A 174 1.66 -12.40 1.45
N CYS A 175 1.94 -12.93 0.25
CA CYS A 175 1.00 -13.71 -0.57
C CYS A 175 -0.37 -13.06 -0.77
N LYS A 176 -0.41 -11.73 -0.76
CA LYS A 176 -1.62 -10.98 -1.04
C LYS A 176 -1.34 -10.03 -2.19
N LYS A 177 -2.42 -9.64 -2.85
CA LYS A 177 -2.36 -8.59 -3.86
C LYS A 177 -2.06 -7.24 -3.19
N PRO A 178 -1.39 -6.31 -3.90
CA PRO A 178 -1.08 -4.98 -3.37
C PRO A 178 -2.34 -4.17 -3.03
N MET A 179 -3.48 -4.55 -3.59
CA MET A 179 -4.81 -3.99 -3.32
C MET A 179 -5.81 -5.10 -2.99
N PRO A 180 -6.88 -4.83 -2.22
CA PRO A 180 -8.00 -5.76 -2.07
C PRO A 180 -8.89 -5.76 -3.32
N LYS A 181 -9.72 -6.81 -3.48
CA LYS A 181 -10.52 -7.04 -4.70
C LYS A 181 -11.52 -5.92 -5.01
N ASP A 182 -12.12 -5.31 -3.99
CA ASP A 182 -13.05 -4.18 -4.12
C ASP A 182 -12.34 -2.87 -4.54
N VAL A 183 -11.02 -2.84 -4.44
CA VAL A 183 -10.19 -1.75 -4.97
C VAL A 183 -9.67 -2.08 -6.36
N GLN A 184 -9.29 -3.34 -6.61
CA GLN A 184 -8.89 -3.82 -7.95
C GLN A 184 -10.03 -3.72 -8.97
N TYR A 185 -11.24 -4.19 -8.65
CA TYR A 185 -12.31 -4.31 -9.63
C TYR A 185 -13.36 -3.21 -9.45
N ARG A 186 -13.01 -1.98 -9.88
CA ARG A 186 -13.88 -0.80 -9.74
C ARG A 186 -14.48 -0.32 -11.06
N ILE A 187 -13.73 -0.40 -12.16
CA ILE A 187 -14.14 0.12 -13.47
C ILE A 187 -14.75 -1.03 -14.28
N PHE A 188 -16.07 -1.12 -14.41
CA PHE A 188 -16.75 -2.13 -15.26
C PHE A 188 -16.34 -3.61 -15.06
N GLY A 189 -15.71 -3.98 -13.94
CA GLY A 189 -15.13 -5.30 -13.73
C GLY A 189 -13.72 -5.49 -14.34
N PHE A 190 -13.11 -4.42 -14.87
CA PHE A 190 -11.70 -4.36 -15.23
C PHE A 190 -10.82 -4.26 -13.99
N ASP A 191 -9.66 -4.93 -14.09
CA ASP A 191 -8.63 -4.95 -13.05
C ASP A 191 -7.84 -3.63 -13.06
N GLN A 192 -7.85 -2.92 -11.93
CA GLN A 192 -7.13 -1.67 -11.67
C GLN A 192 -5.75 -1.91 -11.04
N ASP A 193 -5.30 -3.16 -10.90
CA ASP A 193 -3.88 -3.48 -10.67
C ASP A 193 -3.07 -3.27 -11.97
N THR A 194 -3.14 -2.06 -12.55
CA THR A 194 -2.46 -1.69 -13.80
C THR A 194 -0.94 -1.60 -13.60
N ARG A 195 -0.50 -1.42 -12.35
CA ARG A 195 0.89 -1.21 -11.95
C ARG A 195 1.51 0.03 -12.62
N ILE A 196 0.69 1.07 -12.73
CA ILE A 196 1.04 2.36 -13.32
C ILE A 196 0.77 3.46 -12.30
N PRO A 197 1.79 4.27 -11.94
CA PRO A 197 1.63 5.35 -10.98
C PRO A 197 0.81 6.51 -11.56
N GLY A 198 -0.10 7.07 -10.77
CA GLY A 198 -0.92 8.22 -11.10
C GLY A 198 -2.19 7.91 -11.89
N ASP A 199 -2.40 6.66 -12.29
CA ASP A 199 -3.58 6.19 -13.04
C ASP A 199 -4.87 6.30 -12.19
N ASP A 200 -4.81 5.82 -10.94
CA ASP A 200 -5.88 5.95 -9.95
C ASP A 200 -5.28 6.32 -8.60
N TRP A 201 -5.76 7.41 -7.99
CA TRP A 201 -5.21 7.91 -6.72
C TRP A 201 -5.42 6.94 -5.56
N LYS A 202 -6.51 6.18 -5.57
CA LYS A 202 -6.74 5.17 -4.55
C LYS A 202 -5.76 4.03 -4.75
N ALA A 203 -5.54 3.56 -5.98
CA ALA A 203 -4.54 2.54 -6.28
C ALA A 203 -3.13 3.00 -5.86
N ASP A 204 -2.77 4.24 -6.19
CA ASP A 204 -1.54 4.91 -5.75
C ASP A 204 -1.34 4.82 -4.23
N LEU A 205 -2.38 5.08 -3.43
CA LEU A 205 -2.32 4.97 -1.98
C LEU A 205 -2.00 3.55 -1.50
N TYR A 206 -2.58 2.53 -2.14
CA TYR A 206 -2.29 1.14 -1.80
C TYR A 206 -0.88 0.72 -2.21
N TYR A 207 -0.39 1.19 -3.36
CA TYR A 207 1.01 0.94 -3.74
C TYR A 207 2.01 1.68 -2.85
N ALA A 208 1.71 2.92 -2.45
CA ALA A 208 2.52 3.67 -1.50
C ALA A 208 2.56 2.97 -0.13
N ALA A 209 1.40 2.50 0.35
CA ALA A 209 1.33 1.73 1.59
C ALA A 209 2.10 0.39 1.49
N ALA A 210 2.01 -0.31 0.35
CA ALA A 210 2.81 -1.52 0.09
C ALA A 210 4.31 -1.22 0.10
N HIS A 211 4.72 -0.09 -0.50
CA HIS A 211 6.11 0.34 -0.52
C HIS A 211 6.61 0.70 0.88
N LEU A 212 5.83 1.47 1.65
CA LEU A 212 6.16 1.79 3.03
C LEU A 212 6.29 0.52 3.90
N ARG A 213 5.44 -0.48 3.67
CA ARG A 213 5.58 -1.80 4.31
C ARG A 213 6.92 -2.45 3.97
N GLN A 214 7.27 -2.50 2.69
CA GLN A 214 8.58 -3.01 2.23
C GLN A 214 9.76 -2.25 2.89
N LEU A 215 9.65 -0.92 3.00
CA LEU A 215 10.67 -0.09 3.64
C LEU A 215 10.81 -0.38 5.13
N ILE A 216 9.70 -0.51 5.86
CA ILE A 216 9.69 -0.86 7.28
C ILE A 216 10.43 -2.18 7.50
N ASP A 217 10.06 -3.23 6.77
CA ASP A 217 10.68 -4.55 6.90
C ASP A 217 12.18 -4.50 6.57
N ARG A 218 12.57 -3.71 5.57
CA ARG A 218 13.98 -3.51 5.19
C ARG A 218 14.79 -2.78 6.27
N ILE A 219 14.26 -1.70 6.82
CA ILE A 219 14.98 -0.79 7.74
C ILE A 219 15.05 -1.34 9.16
N THR A 220 14.04 -2.11 9.55
CA THR A 220 14.06 -2.91 10.76
C THR A 220 14.86 -4.20 10.60
N ALA A 221 15.33 -4.51 9.38
CA ALA A 221 15.98 -5.76 9.02
C ALA A 221 15.18 -7.01 9.45
N THR A 222 13.85 -6.85 9.55
CA THR A 222 12.92 -7.86 10.04
C THR A 222 11.78 -7.98 9.03
N PRO A 223 11.85 -8.95 8.10
CA PRO A 223 10.70 -9.29 7.27
C PRO A 223 9.49 -9.59 8.16
N CYS A 224 8.30 -9.18 7.73
CA CYS A 224 7.08 -9.38 8.52
C CYS A 224 7.11 -8.60 9.85
N HIS A 225 7.66 -7.38 9.85
CA HIS A 225 7.78 -6.59 11.08
C HIS A 225 6.39 -6.33 11.69
N SER A 226 6.25 -6.68 12.97
CA SER A 226 5.05 -6.44 13.76
C SER A 226 5.45 -5.87 15.12
N GLY A 227 4.83 -4.76 15.50
CA GLY A 227 5.13 -4.04 16.75
C GLY A 227 5.53 -2.59 16.54
N PRO A 228 6.05 -1.93 17.58
CA PRO A 228 6.36 -0.51 17.56
C PRO A 228 7.62 -0.21 16.74
N LEU A 229 7.54 0.79 15.87
CA LEU A 229 8.66 1.34 15.14
C LEU A 229 9.30 2.48 15.94
N ALA A 230 10.60 2.35 16.21
CA ALA A 230 11.35 3.38 16.95
C ALA A 230 11.50 4.68 16.12
N PRO A 231 11.62 5.86 16.75
CA PRO A 231 11.68 7.14 16.03
C PRO A 231 12.82 7.27 15.02
N ASP A 232 13.98 6.70 15.29
CA ASP A 232 15.13 6.65 14.37
C ASP A 232 14.80 5.81 13.13
N LYS A 233 14.11 4.68 13.32
CA LYS A 233 13.64 3.81 12.23
C LYS A 233 12.51 4.47 11.45
N LEU A 234 11.60 5.19 12.10
CA LEU A 234 10.58 6.00 11.43
C LEU A 234 11.23 7.05 10.51
N LYS A 235 12.19 7.81 11.03
CA LYS A 235 12.94 8.80 10.23
C LYS A 235 13.63 8.13 9.04
N ALA A 236 14.28 6.99 9.26
CA ALA A 236 14.94 6.24 8.19
C ALA A 236 13.95 5.73 7.13
N VAL A 237 12.74 5.30 7.52
CA VAL A 237 11.68 4.87 6.58
C VAL A 237 11.25 6.04 5.71
N ILE A 238 11.02 7.21 6.31
CA ILE A 238 10.64 8.42 5.57
C ILE A 238 11.75 8.86 4.61
N GLY A 239 13.01 8.86 5.07
CA GLY A 239 14.16 9.19 4.23
C GLY A 239 14.28 8.24 3.05
N ALA A 240 14.12 6.93 3.29
CA ALA A 240 14.20 5.92 2.25
C ALA A 240 13.07 5.98 1.22
N TYR A 241 11.89 6.46 1.61
CA TYR A 241 10.78 6.72 0.67
C TYR A 241 11.18 7.82 -0.32
N ASN A 242 11.85 8.87 0.17
CA ASN A 242 12.33 10.01 -0.62
C ASN A 242 13.65 9.73 -1.37
N GLY A 243 14.18 8.50 -1.29
CA GLY A 243 15.42 8.09 -1.95
C GLY A 243 16.63 8.12 -1.01
N SER A 244 17.72 8.77 -1.45
CA SER A 244 19.01 8.77 -0.73
C SER A 244 19.75 10.09 -0.87
N GLY A 245 20.68 10.35 0.04
CA GLY A 245 21.53 11.55 0.02
C GLY A 245 20.96 12.72 0.83
N PRO A 246 21.58 13.91 0.75
CA PRO A 246 21.28 15.04 1.64
C PRO A 246 19.83 15.53 1.54
N LEU A 247 19.22 15.45 0.36
CA LEU A 247 17.84 15.87 0.15
C LEU A 247 16.84 14.93 0.83
N ALA A 248 17.06 13.61 0.74
CA ALA A 248 16.24 12.61 1.43
C ALA A 248 16.34 12.76 2.96
N GLU A 249 17.54 13.06 3.48
CA GLU A 249 17.77 13.31 4.91
C GLU A 249 17.06 14.60 5.39
N LYS A 250 17.06 15.64 4.55
CA LYS A 250 16.30 16.85 4.80
C LYS A 250 14.80 16.55 4.86
N TYR A 251 14.24 15.87 3.86
CA TYR A 251 12.82 15.50 3.87
C TYR A 251 12.45 14.65 5.07
N ALA A 252 13.30 13.68 5.45
CA ALA A 252 13.09 12.89 6.66
C ALA A 252 13.05 13.77 7.92
N SER A 253 13.97 14.73 8.04
CA SER A 253 14.04 15.64 9.19
C SER A 253 12.84 16.60 9.23
N ASP A 254 12.43 17.15 8.09
CA ASP A 254 11.27 18.03 7.97
C ASP A 254 9.98 17.28 8.33
N ALA A 255 9.85 16.01 7.93
CA ALA A 255 8.72 15.16 8.30
C ALA A 255 8.65 14.92 9.80
N MET A 256 9.79 14.57 10.42
CA MET A 256 9.85 14.35 11.86
C MET A 256 9.51 15.63 12.62
N ALA A 257 10.00 16.79 12.18
CA ALA A 257 9.66 18.07 12.77
C ALA A 257 8.16 18.39 12.63
N LEU A 258 7.55 18.09 11.48
CA LEU A 258 6.11 18.22 11.29
C LEU A 258 5.32 17.32 12.24
N LEU A 259 5.72 16.05 12.41
CA LEU A 259 5.07 15.12 13.33
C LEU A 259 5.17 15.59 14.80
N GLU A 260 6.33 16.08 15.23
CA GLU A 260 6.50 16.61 16.59
C GLU A 260 5.66 17.89 16.83
N ARG A 261 5.54 18.75 15.81
CA ARG A 261 4.61 19.89 15.87
C ARG A 261 3.15 19.46 15.87
N ALA A 262 2.80 18.41 15.13
CA ALA A 262 1.44 17.88 15.09
C ALA A 262 1.03 17.27 16.44
N LYS A 263 1.97 16.61 17.14
CA LYS A 263 1.74 16.05 18.48
C LYS A 263 1.29 17.10 19.51
N THR A 264 1.76 18.33 19.36
CA THR A 264 1.45 19.45 20.26
C THR A 264 0.32 20.34 19.74
N GLY A 265 -0.26 20.02 18.57
CA GLY A 265 -1.26 20.85 17.91
C GLY A 265 -0.70 22.12 17.25
N ALA A 266 0.62 22.30 17.24
CA ALA A 266 1.29 23.47 16.65
C ALA A 266 1.35 23.43 15.10
N SER A 267 0.95 22.32 14.48
CA SER A 267 0.74 22.22 13.03
C SER A 267 -0.31 21.15 12.73
N PRO A 268 -1.25 21.38 11.81
CA PRO A 268 -2.15 20.34 11.36
C PRO A 268 -1.43 19.31 10.47
N LEU A 269 -1.91 18.07 10.54
CA LEU A 269 -1.61 17.02 9.58
C LEU A 269 -2.88 16.80 8.75
N TYR A 270 -2.97 17.47 7.60
CA TYR A 270 -4.18 17.65 6.81
C TYR A 270 -4.79 16.32 6.31
N PHE A 271 -3.94 15.32 6.09
CA PHE A 271 -4.33 14.00 5.60
C PHE A 271 -4.63 12.99 6.71
N TYR A 272 -4.58 13.39 7.97
CA TYR A 272 -4.72 12.50 9.11
C TYR A 272 -6.10 12.65 9.78
N GLU A 273 -6.87 11.57 9.78
CA GLU A 273 -8.14 11.45 10.51
C GLU A 273 -8.23 10.07 11.17
N ARG A 274 -8.63 10.03 12.44
CA ARG A 274 -8.57 8.81 13.27
C ARG A 274 -9.69 7.83 12.96
#